data_AF-A0AAW2R4L2-F1
#
_entry.id   AF-A0AAW2R4L2-F1
#
_cell.length_a   1.000
_cell.length_b   1.000
_cell.length_c   1.000
_cell.angle_alpha   90.00
_cell.angle_beta   90.00
_cell.angle_gamma   90.00
#
_symmetry.space_group_name_H-M   'P 1'
#
loop_
_entity.id
_entity.type
_entity.pdbx_description
1 polymer ?
#
loop_
_entity_poly.entity_id
_entity_poly.type
_entity_poly.pdbx_seq_one_letter_code
_entity_poly.pdbx_strand_id
1 'polypeptide(L)'
;MLWEIISSGKCINSSHKHEIGIPKRHFYYPRIFIPLLKPYPPPPTSPSSPPYAAVFFSKHSPLTSMAGGESGTHVPSLATFRSLEKQFEEFRHQLEDSGSLRERIRSVALEIESATRLMHSSLLLIHQSRPVPEVLETAKEQIGLMRELFSRLAEITRECPGQYYRYHGDWRSETQTVVSLLAFMHWLETGSLLLHTEAEEKLGCMSNLVIPT
;
A
#
# COMPACT_ATOMS: atom_id res chain seq x y z
N MET A 1 -10.14 4.77 -5.42
CA MET A 1 -11.18 5.80 -5.64
C MET A 1 -11.21 6.85 -4.54
N LEU A 2 -11.11 6.49 -3.24
CA LEU A 2 -10.97 7.47 -2.14
C LEU A 2 -9.63 8.23 -2.09
N TRP A 3 -8.52 7.62 -2.55
CA TRP A 3 -7.20 8.27 -2.60
C TRP A 3 -7.14 9.46 -3.58
N GLU A 4 -7.89 9.42 -4.69
CA GLU A 4 -7.95 10.57 -5.61
C GLU A 4 -8.84 11.70 -5.08
N ILE A 5 -9.84 11.38 -4.26
CA ILE A 5 -10.72 12.39 -3.64
C ILE A 5 -9.96 13.18 -2.59
N ILE A 6 -9.09 12.53 -1.81
CA ILE A 6 -8.24 13.19 -0.80
C ILE A 6 -7.09 13.96 -1.47
N SER A 7 -6.52 13.43 -2.56
CA SER A 7 -5.41 14.09 -3.29
C SER A 7 -5.85 15.30 -4.13
N SER A 8 -7.12 15.36 -4.56
CA SER A 8 -7.57 16.38 -5.53
C SER A 8 -8.03 17.72 -4.96
N GLY A 9 -8.06 17.92 -3.63
CA GLY A 9 -8.20 19.25 -3.02
C GLY A 9 -9.35 20.14 -3.56
N LYS A 10 -10.40 19.54 -4.14
CA LYS A 10 -11.52 20.31 -4.70
C LYS A 10 -12.50 20.63 -3.59
N CYS A 11 -12.17 21.70 -2.87
CA CYS A 11 -13.09 22.44 -2.04
C CYS A 11 -14.33 22.84 -2.87
N ILE A 12 -15.47 22.20 -2.62
CA ILE A 12 -16.76 22.77 -3.01
C ILE A 12 -17.17 23.68 -1.85
N ASN A 13 -16.66 24.90 -1.87
CA ASN A 13 -17.24 25.99 -1.07
C ASN A 13 -18.55 26.41 -1.73
N SER A 14 -19.66 26.28 -1.02
CA SER A 14 -20.80 27.17 -1.20
C SER A 14 -21.41 27.49 0.15
N SER A 15 -21.04 28.66 0.67
CA SER A 15 -21.76 29.33 1.73
C SER A 15 -23.14 29.75 1.21
N HIS A 16 -24.19 29.31 1.89
CA HIS A 16 -25.32 30.18 2.19
C HIS A 16 -25.96 29.74 3.51
N LYS A 17 -25.74 30.55 4.55
CA LYS A 17 -26.55 30.54 5.76
C LYS A 17 -27.91 31.18 5.43
N HIS A 18 -28.99 30.46 5.69
CA HIS A 18 -30.23 31.07 6.17
C HIS A 18 -30.88 30.13 7.18
N GLU A 19 -31.48 30.76 8.17
CA GLU A 19 -31.90 30.26 9.47
C GLU A 19 -33.31 29.64 9.42
N ILE A 20 -33.65 28.92 10.50
CA ILE A 20 -34.99 28.55 10.99
C ILE A 20 -35.65 27.27 10.41
N GLY A 21 -35.98 26.37 11.33
CA GLY A 21 -37.04 25.37 11.18
C GLY A 21 -36.57 23.93 11.32
N ILE A 22 -36.86 23.30 12.46
CA ILE A 22 -36.79 21.85 12.64
C ILE A 22 -38.01 21.22 11.95
N PRO A 23 -37.83 20.29 10.99
CA PRO A 23 -38.80 19.23 10.81
C PRO A 23 -38.13 17.86 10.98
N LYS A 24 -38.79 17.02 11.78
CA LYS A 24 -38.51 15.59 11.93
C LYS A 24 -38.44 14.95 10.53
N ARG A 25 -37.25 14.61 10.06
CA ARG A 25 -37.08 13.74 8.89
C ARG A 25 -36.88 12.32 9.38
N HIS A 26 -37.76 11.43 8.93
CA HIS A 26 -37.56 10.00 9.02
C HIS A 26 -36.18 9.64 8.48
N PHE A 27 -35.36 9.00 9.31
CA PHE A 27 -34.08 8.45 8.92
C PHE A 27 -34.31 7.28 7.96
N TYR A 28 -34.25 7.56 6.66
CA TYR A 28 -33.88 6.55 5.69
C TYR A 28 -32.40 6.25 5.93
N TYR A 29 -32.11 5.10 6.54
CA TYR A 29 -30.76 4.55 6.51
C TYR A 29 -30.36 4.37 5.04
N PRO A 30 -29.30 5.04 4.54
CA PRO A 30 -28.72 4.62 3.28
C PRO A 30 -28.14 3.23 3.54
N ARG A 31 -28.70 2.21 2.87
CA ARG A 31 -28.04 0.92 2.74
C ARG A 31 -26.67 1.19 2.13
N ILE A 32 -25.62 1.10 2.94
CA ILE A 32 -24.27 0.95 2.43
C ILE A 32 -24.31 -0.33 1.59
N PHE A 33 -24.20 -0.15 0.28
CA PHE A 33 -24.09 -1.23 -0.67
C PHE A 33 -22.76 -1.92 -0.39
N ILE A 34 -22.79 -3.01 0.38
CA ILE A 34 -21.70 -3.98 0.41
C ILE A 34 -21.73 -4.62 -0.97
N PRO A 35 -20.69 -4.47 -1.82
CA PRO A 35 -20.58 -5.31 -2.99
C PRO A 35 -20.39 -6.73 -2.45
N LEU A 36 -21.44 -7.54 -2.57
CA LEU A 36 -21.33 -8.98 -2.44
C LEU A 36 -20.22 -9.41 -3.42
N LEU A 37 -19.10 -9.88 -2.90
CA LEU A 37 -18.07 -10.56 -3.68
C LEU A 37 -18.78 -11.67 -4.46
N LYS A 38 -19.00 -11.44 -5.76
CA LYS A 38 -19.42 -12.51 -6.66
C LYS A 38 -18.31 -13.57 -6.61
N PRO A 39 -18.64 -14.85 -6.35
CA PRO A 39 -17.68 -15.92 -6.55
C PRO A 39 -17.12 -15.82 -7.96
N TYR A 40 -15.79 -15.76 -8.07
CA TYR A 40 -15.11 -15.86 -9.36
C TYR A 40 -15.61 -17.14 -10.07
N PRO A 41 -16.06 -17.07 -11.32
CA PRO A 41 -16.30 -18.29 -12.08
C PRO A 41 -14.97 -19.04 -12.25
N PRO A 42 -14.95 -20.37 -12.17
CA PRO A 42 -13.76 -21.14 -12.45
C PRO A 42 -13.28 -20.86 -13.89
N PRO A 43 -11.95 -20.85 -14.14
CA PRO A 43 -11.43 -20.61 -15.47
C PRO A 43 -11.94 -21.68 -16.43
N PRO A 44 -12.28 -21.33 -17.69
CA PRO A 44 -12.65 -22.31 -18.69
C PRO A 44 -11.48 -23.28 -18.91
N THR A 45 -11.78 -24.58 -18.80
CA THR A 45 -10.87 -25.66 -19.15
C THR A 45 -10.48 -25.54 -20.62
N SER A 46 -9.19 -25.29 -20.86
CA SER A 46 -8.62 -25.23 -22.21
C SER A 46 -8.78 -26.58 -22.92
N PRO A 47 -9.32 -26.62 -24.15
CA PRO A 47 -9.30 -27.82 -24.97
C PRO A 47 -7.89 -28.07 -25.53
N SER A 48 -7.55 -29.35 -25.56
CA SER A 48 -6.38 -29.99 -26.18
C SER A 48 -5.93 -29.35 -27.50
N SER A 49 -4.62 -29.11 -27.63
CA SER A 49 -3.97 -28.69 -28.87
C SER A 49 -3.80 -29.85 -29.86
N PRO A 50 -4.14 -29.70 -31.16
CA PRO A 50 -3.54 -30.46 -32.24
C PRO A 50 -2.39 -29.70 -32.91
N PRO A 51 -1.47 -30.39 -33.62
CA PRO A 51 -0.18 -29.85 -34.01
C PRO A 51 -0.21 -29.36 -35.46
N TYR A 52 0.11 -28.10 -35.74
CA TYR A 52 0.49 -27.70 -37.10
C TYR A 52 1.53 -26.58 -37.15
N ALA A 53 2.68 -26.97 -37.71
CA ALA A 53 3.50 -26.31 -38.71
C ALA A 53 3.67 -24.77 -38.67
N ALA A 54 4.93 -24.40 -38.48
CA ALA A 54 5.46 -23.05 -38.61
C ALA A 54 5.39 -22.51 -40.05
N VAL A 55 4.87 -21.30 -40.21
CA VAL A 55 5.31 -20.33 -41.24
C VAL A 55 5.06 -18.93 -40.71
N PHE A 56 6.11 -18.17 -40.37
CA PHE A 56 6.08 -16.71 -40.50
C PHE A 56 7.45 -16.18 -40.92
N PHE A 57 7.41 -15.42 -42.01
CA PHE A 57 8.54 -14.76 -42.65
C PHE A 57 9.03 -13.56 -41.83
N SER A 58 10.35 -13.54 -41.63
CA SER A 58 11.28 -12.42 -41.84
C SER A 58 10.92 -11.01 -41.35
N LYS A 59 11.63 -10.57 -40.29
CA LYS A 59 12.54 -9.40 -40.33
C LYS A 59 13.74 -9.66 -39.42
N HIS A 60 14.77 -10.31 -39.96
CA HIS A 60 16.04 -10.48 -39.27
C HIS A 60 16.79 -9.14 -39.20
N SER A 61 17.10 -8.67 -37.99
CA SER A 61 18.27 -7.82 -37.77
C SER A 61 19.51 -8.66 -38.09
N PRO A 62 20.54 -8.13 -38.78
CA PRO A 62 21.68 -8.95 -39.17
C PRO A 62 22.45 -9.36 -37.92
N LEU A 63 22.31 -10.63 -37.57
CA LEU A 63 23.27 -11.34 -36.74
C LEU A 63 24.59 -11.26 -37.51
N THR A 64 25.51 -10.41 -37.04
CA THR A 64 26.83 -10.30 -37.65
C THR A 64 27.54 -11.62 -37.40
N SER A 65 27.59 -12.44 -38.45
CA SER A 65 28.40 -13.64 -38.52
C SER A 65 29.86 -13.23 -38.46
N MET A 66 30.48 -13.37 -37.30
CA MET A 66 31.93 -13.30 -37.15
C MET A 66 32.52 -14.66 -37.53
N ALA A 67 32.38 -15.03 -38.81
CA ALA A 67 33.22 -16.05 -39.44
C ALA A 67 34.53 -15.38 -39.88
N GLY A 68 35.30 -14.91 -38.89
CA GLY A 68 36.69 -14.50 -39.04
C GLY A 68 37.53 -15.46 -38.21
N GLY A 69 38.28 -16.33 -38.89
CA GLY A 69 39.17 -17.26 -38.23
C GLY A 69 40.30 -16.52 -37.53
N GLU A 70 40.18 -16.34 -36.21
CA GLU A 70 41.30 -16.17 -35.31
C GLU A 70 41.10 -17.07 -34.10
N SER A 71 42.00 -18.06 -34.01
CA SER A 71 42.11 -19.00 -32.90
C SER A 71 42.57 -18.22 -31.67
N GLY A 72 41.61 -17.78 -30.87
CA GLY A 72 41.84 -17.18 -29.56
C GLY A 72 40.66 -17.51 -28.69
N THR A 73 40.78 -18.55 -27.87
CA THR A 73 39.83 -18.80 -26.78
C THR A 73 39.79 -17.52 -25.94
N HIS A 74 38.77 -16.68 -26.09
CA HIS A 74 38.57 -15.49 -25.24
C HIS A 74 38.07 -15.96 -23.87
N VAL A 75 38.91 -16.74 -23.19
CA VAL A 75 38.82 -16.97 -21.76
C VAL A 75 39.03 -15.59 -21.15
N PRO A 76 38.05 -15.03 -20.42
CA PRO A 76 38.25 -13.80 -19.68
C PRO A 76 39.58 -13.92 -18.91
N SER A 77 40.40 -12.88 -18.94
CA SER A 77 41.66 -12.93 -18.20
C SER A 77 41.38 -13.26 -16.73
N LEU A 78 42.31 -13.91 -16.02
CA LEU A 78 42.15 -14.18 -14.59
C LEU A 78 41.82 -12.90 -13.79
N ALA A 79 42.31 -11.74 -14.24
CA ALA A 79 41.97 -10.44 -13.67
C ALA A 79 40.49 -10.07 -13.92
N THR A 80 39.97 -10.33 -15.12
CA THR A 80 38.55 -10.14 -15.47
C THR A 80 37.65 -11.03 -14.62
N PHE A 81 38.00 -12.31 -14.45
CA PHE A 81 37.24 -13.24 -13.59
C PHE A 81 37.21 -12.78 -12.13
N ARG A 82 38.37 -12.42 -11.55
CA ARG A 82 38.44 -11.89 -10.19
C ARG A 82 37.63 -10.60 -10.00
N SER A 83 37.62 -9.73 -11.01
CA SER A 83 36.79 -8.52 -11.01
C SER A 83 35.30 -8.85 -11.02
N LEU A 84 34.86 -9.81 -11.83
CA LEU A 84 33.45 -10.24 -11.88
C LEU A 84 33.03 -10.91 -10.56
N GLU A 85 33.87 -11.78 -10.01
CA GLU A 85 33.61 -12.44 -8.73
C GLU A 85 33.40 -11.41 -7.60
N LYS A 86 34.25 -10.37 -7.57
CA LYS A 86 34.07 -9.24 -6.64
C LYS A 86 32.75 -8.50 -6.85
N GLN A 87 32.36 -8.22 -8.11
CA GLN A 87 31.08 -7.57 -8.40
C GLN A 87 29.89 -8.42 -7.94
N PHE A 88 29.91 -9.73 -8.19
CA PHE A 88 28.85 -10.63 -7.73
C PHE A 88 28.80 -10.74 -6.21
N GLU A 89 29.93 -10.74 -5.51
CA GLU A 89 29.97 -10.68 -4.05
C GLU A 89 29.30 -9.40 -3.53
N GLU A 90 29.65 -8.25 -4.12
CA GLU A 90 29.05 -6.96 -3.75
C GLU A 90 27.54 -6.94 -4.02
N PHE A 91 27.09 -7.43 -5.18
CA PHE A 91 25.67 -7.57 -5.48
C PHE A 91 24.94 -8.51 -4.51
N ARG A 92 25.56 -9.62 -4.10
CA ARG A 92 24.98 -10.54 -3.11
C ARG A 92 24.79 -9.85 -1.77
N HIS A 93 25.78 -9.09 -1.32
CA HIS A 93 25.67 -8.34 -0.07
C HIS A 93 24.55 -7.29 -0.12
N GLN A 94 24.46 -6.53 -1.21
CA GLN A 94 23.37 -5.56 -1.42
C GLN A 94 21.98 -6.21 -1.43
N LEU A 95 21.86 -7.40 -2.03
CA LEU A 95 20.59 -8.13 -2.05
C LEU A 95 20.19 -8.62 -0.65
N GLU A 96 21.15 -9.15 0.12
CA GLU A 96 20.93 -9.60 1.50
C GLU A 96 20.46 -8.43 2.38
N ASP A 97 21.16 -7.30 2.34
CA ASP A 97 20.80 -6.09 3.09
C ASP A 97 19.39 -5.61 2.71
N SER A 98 19.09 -5.57 1.41
CA SER A 98 17.78 -5.17 0.92
C SER A 98 16.65 -6.14 1.32
N GLY A 99 16.97 -7.43 1.42
CA GLY A 99 16.06 -8.49 1.86
C GLY A 99 15.76 -8.38 3.35
N SER A 100 16.80 -8.23 4.17
CA SER A 100 16.71 -8.01 5.61
C SER A 100 15.86 -6.76 5.94
N LEU A 101 16.11 -5.65 5.23
CA LEU A 101 15.31 -4.43 5.37
C LEU A 101 13.82 -4.68 5.06
N ARG A 102 13.53 -5.39 3.96
CA ARG A 102 12.15 -5.70 3.58
C ARG A 102 11.44 -6.57 4.61
N GLU A 103 12.14 -7.52 5.22
CA GLU A 103 11.57 -8.38 6.24
C GLU A 103 11.20 -7.58 7.50
N ARG A 104 12.07 -6.66 7.92
CA ARG A 104 11.78 -5.76 9.05
C ARG A 104 10.56 -4.88 8.79
N ILE A 105 10.43 -4.34 7.57
CA ILE A 105 9.26 -3.58 7.13
C ILE A 105 7.99 -4.42 7.24
N ARG A 106 8.01 -5.65 6.72
CA ARG A 106 6.85 -6.55 6.75
C ARG A 106 6.46 -6.97 8.16
N SER A 107 7.44 -7.19 9.04
CA SER A 107 7.17 -7.44 10.46
C SER A 107 6.31 -6.32 11.04
N VAL A 108 6.68 -5.06 10.81
CA VAL A 108 5.90 -3.91 11.30
C VAL A 108 4.54 -3.82 10.60
N ALA A 109 4.48 -4.06 9.28
CA ALA A 109 3.21 -4.07 8.55
C ALA A 109 2.21 -5.12 9.10
N LEU A 110 2.69 -6.32 9.46
CA LEU A 110 1.87 -7.35 10.10
C LEU A 110 1.40 -6.95 11.50
N GLU A 111 2.23 -6.26 12.27
CA GLU A 111 1.83 -5.69 13.56
C GLU A 111 0.73 -4.62 13.37
N ILE A 112 0.86 -3.74 12.37
CA ILE A 112 -0.16 -2.74 12.00
C ILE A 112 -1.46 -3.46 11.60
N GLU A 113 -1.39 -4.46 10.73
CA GLU A 113 -2.55 -5.24 10.30
C GLU A 113 -3.27 -5.86 11.50
N SER A 114 -2.53 -6.46 12.42
CA SER A 114 -3.08 -7.11 13.62
C SER A 114 -3.85 -6.14 14.49
N ALA A 115 -3.25 -5.01 14.85
CA ALA A 115 -3.92 -4.01 15.67
C ALA A 115 -5.05 -3.27 14.91
N THR A 116 -4.94 -3.14 13.59
CA THR A 116 -6.03 -2.67 12.73
C THR A 116 -7.24 -3.58 12.79
N ARG A 117 -7.06 -4.92 12.80
CA ARG A 117 -8.18 -5.87 12.94
C ARG A 117 -8.92 -5.71 14.27
N LEU A 118 -8.20 -5.40 15.36
CA LEU A 118 -8.80 -5.13 16.67
C LEU A 118 -9.67 -3.87 16.62
N MET A 119 -9.10 -2.77 16.10
CA MET A 119 -9.84 -1.51 15.94
C MET A 119 -11.07 -1.70 15.04
N HIS A 120 -10.93 -2.38 13.91
CA HIS A 120 -12.02 -2.69 13.01
C HIS A 120 -13.14 -3.49 13.68
N SER A 121 -12.78 -4.53 14.44
CA SER A 121 -13.74 -5.40 15.13
C SER A 121 -14.56 -4.63 16.17
N SER A 122 -13.92 -3.72 16.92
CA SER A 122 -14.62 -2.84 17.85
C SER A 122 -15.59 -1.92 17.11
N LEU A 123 -15.16 -1.27 16.03
CA LEU A 123 -16.01 -0.34 15.28
C LEU A 123 -17.22 -1.02 14.62
N LEU A 124 -17.12 -2.29 14.22
CA LEU A 124 -18.25 -3.03 13.65
C LEU A 124 -19.42 -3.21 14.64
N LEU A 125 -19.17 -3.13 15.95
CA LEU A 125 -20.22 -3.26 16.96
C LEU A 125 -21.29 -2.16 16.85
N ILE A 126 -21.00 -1.04 16.19
CA ILE A 126 -21.99 0.01 15.91
C ILE A 126 -23.20 -0.52 15.11
N HIS A 127 -22.99 -1.53 14.25
CA HIS A 127 -24.06 -2.15 13.48
C HIS A 127 -24.95 -3.06 14.32
N GLN A 128 -24.55 -3.39 15.55
CA GLN A 128 -25.28 -4.21 16.51
C GLN A 128 -26.08 -3.36 17.52
N SER A 129 -26.35 -2.09 17.20
CA SER A 129 -27.06 -1.13 18.07
C SER A 129 -26.33 -0.82 19.38
N ARG A 130 -25.00 -0.99 19.42
CA ARG A 130 -24.17 -0.52 20.56
C ARG A 130 -24.09 1.01 20.58
N PRO A 131 -24.06 1.65 21.76
CA PRO A 131 -23.85 3.09 21.86
C PRO A 131 -22.50 3.51 21.26
N VAL A 132 -22.51 4.60 20.49
CA VAL A 132 -21.30 5.19 19.88
C VAL A 132 -20.16 5.40 20.90
N PRO A 133 -20.39 5.95 22.12
CA PRO A 133 -19.30 6.18 23.07
C PRO A 133 -18.57 4.90 23.47
N GLU A 134 -19.30 3.81 23.74
CA GLU A 134 -18.74 2.51 24.12
C GLU A 134 -17.84 1.95 23.02
N VAL A 135 -18.31 2.01 21.77
CA VAL A 135 -17.57 1.52 20.59
C VAL A 135 -16.29 2.31 20.35
N LEU A 136 -16.34 3.63 20.53
CA LEU A 136 -15.22 4.52 20.28
C LEU A 136 -14.13 4.43 21.35
N GLU A 137 -14.46 4.20 22.62
CA GLU A 137 -13.46 4.07 23.69
C GLU A 137 -12.46 2.95 23.37
N THR A 138 -12.96 1.75 23.05
CA THR A 138 -12.10 0.61 22.70
C THR A 138 -11.25 0.87 21.45
N ALA A 139 -11.81 1.56 20.46
CA ALA A 139 -11.07 1.89 19.24
C ALA A 139 -9.98 2.95 19.49
N LYS A 140 -10.23 3.92 20.39
CA LYS A 140 -9.27 4.96 20.78
C LYS A 140 -8.03 4.41 21.46
N GLU A 141 -8.17 3.34 22.25
CA GLU A 141 -7.04 2.66 22.88
C GLU A 141 -5.98 2.21 21.86
N GLN A 142 -6.40 1.87 20.63
CA GLN A 142 -5.49 1.43 19.57
C GLN A 142 -4.73 2.58 18.89
N ILE A 143 -5.17 3.84 19.04
CA ILE A 143 -4.53 4.99 18.36
C ILE A 143 -3.08 5.18 18.83
N GLY A 144 -2.81 5.01 20.12
CA GLY A 144 -1.46 5.10 20.67
C GLY A 144 -0.52 4.07 20.04
N LEU A 145 -0.96 2.81 19.97
CA LEU A 145 -0.22 1.73 19.34
C LEU A 145 -0.03 1.94 17.84
N MET A 146 -1.05 2.43 17.12
CA MET A 146 -0.92 2.79 15.70
C MET A 146 0.21 3.80 15.51
N ARG A 147 0.21 4.88 16.30
CA ARG A 147 1.25 5.92 16.23
C ARG A 147 2.65 5.34 16.45
N GLU A 148 2.81 4.44 17.41
CA GLU A 148 4.11 3.79 17.68
C GLU A 148 4.56 2.90 16.52
N LEU A 149 3.67 2.08 15.97
CA LEU A 149 3.99 1.19 14.85
C LEU A 149 4.37 1.98 13.59
N PHE A 150 3.61 3.03 13.28
CA PHE A 150 3.90 3.90 12.16
C PHE A 150 5.20 4.70 12.35
N SER A 151 5.52 5.11 13.58
CA SER A 151 6.82 5.73 13.91
C SER A 151 7.97 4.75 13.71
N ARG A 152 7.82 3.50 14.15
CA ARG A 152 8.83 2.45 13.93
C ARG A 152 9.02 2.15 12.45
N LEU A 153 7.93 2.10 11.68
CA LEU A 153 8.00 1.96 10.23
C LEU A 153 8.78 3.13 9.60
N ALA A 154 8.50 4.36 10.02
CA ALA A 154 9.21 5.55 9.56
C ALA A 154 10.72 5.46 9.82
N GLU A 155 11.13 5.03 11.02
CA GLU A 155 12.54 4.84 11.36
C GLU A 155 13.23 3.81 10.46
N ILE A 156 12.59 2.67 10.19
CA ILE A 156 13.14 1.66 9.27
C ILE A 156 13.29 2.25 7.86
N THR A 157 12.30 3.00 7.37
CA THR A 157 12.37 3.61 6.03
C THR A 157 13.44 4.70 5.91
N ARG A 158 13.84 5.32 7.03
CA ARG A 158 14.87 6.35 7.06
C ARG A 158 16.29 5.79 6.85
N GLU A 159 16.48 4.49 7.09
CA GLU A 159 17.75 3.80 6.81
C GLU A 159 18.07 3.75 5.31
N CYS A 160 17.05 3.89 4.44
CA CYS A 160 17.18 3.87 2.98
C CYS A 160 16.58 5.12 2.33
N PRO A 161 17.21 6.31 2.48
CA PRO A 161 16.68 7.55 1.93
C PRO A 161 16.46 7.45 0.41
N GLY A 162 15.35 8.00 -0.08
CA GLY A 162 14.97 7.98 -1.50
C GLY A 162 14.35 6.66 -2.00
N GLN A 163 14.27 5.63 -1.16
CA GLN A 163 13.69 4.32 -1.54
C GLN A 163 12.26 4.11 -1.04
N TYR A 164 11.59 5.18 -0.58
CA TYR A 164 10.23 5.09 -0.04
C TYR A 164 9.28 4.29 -0.93
N TYR A 165 9.16 4.67 -2.21
CA TYR A 165 8.24 4.01 -3.15
C TYR A 165 8.64 2.59 -3.52
N ARG A 166 9.91 2.19 -3.34
CA ARG A 166 10.37 0.82 -3.58
C ARG A 166 9.73 -0.15 -2.61
N TYR A 167 9.61 0.24 -1.35
CA TYR A 167 9.09 -0.62 -0.28
C TYR A 167 7.64 -0.30 0.09
N HIS A 168 7.11 0.87 -0.30
CA HIS A 168 5.76 1.34 0.06
C HIS A 168 4.63 0.33 -0.16
N GLY A 169 4.77 -0.57 -1.15
CA GLY A 169 3.79 -1.62 -1.39
C GLY A 169 3.59 -2.58 -0.21
N ASP A 170 4.57 -2.74 0.67
CA ASP A 170 4.51 -3.68 1.80
C ASP A 170 3.63 -3.19 2.97
N TRP A 171 3.23 -1.91 3.02
CA TRP A 171 2.37 -1.35 4.10
C TRP A 171 1.23 -0.45 3.60
N ARG A 172 1.09 -0.31 2.27
CA ARG A 172 0.13 0.62 1.65
C ARG A 172 -1.32 0.27 2.00
N SER A 173 -1.68 -1.02 1.94
CA SER A 173 -3.05 -1.49 2.22
C SER A 173 -3.45 -1.22 3.66
N GLU A 174 -2.52 -1.44 4.57
CA GLU A 174 -2.69 -1.27 6.01
C GLU A 174 -2.89 0.21 6.32
N THR A 175 -2.05 1.07 5.74
CA THR A 175 -2.20 2.54 5.85
C THR A 175 -3.55 3.02 5.36
N GLN A 176 -4.00 2.56 4.19
CA GLN A 176 -5.32 2.92 3.65
C GLN A 176 -6.45 2.47 4.58
N THR A 177 -6.33 1.27 5.16
CA THR A 177 -7.33 0.72 6.07
C THR A 177 -7.38 1.52 7.37
N VAL A 178 -6.22 1.80 7.98
CA VAL A 178 -6.12 2.59 9.21
C VAL A 178 -6.71 3.98 9.00
N VAL A 179 -6.35 4.68 7.92
CA VAL A 179 -6.90 6.01 7.61
C VAL A 179 -8.42 5.94 7.42
N SER A 180 -8.93 4.90 6.75
CA SER A 180 -10.38 4.71 6.60
C SER A 180 -11.08 4.53 7.96
N LEU A 181 -10.47 3.79 8.90
CA LEU A 181 -11.04 3.58 10.22
C LEU A 181 -10.96 4.83 11.08
N LEU A 182 -9.86 5.58 11.02
CA LEU A 182 -9.75 6.89 11.69
C LEU A 182 -10.79 7.88 11.18
N ALA A 183 -11.01 7.92 9.86
CA ALA A 183 -12.05 8.75 9.27
C ALA A 183 -13.45 8.30 9.72
N PHE A 184 -13.70 6.99 9.80
CA PHE A 184 -14.98 6.47 10.29
C PHE A 184 -15.21 6.82 11.77
N MET A 185 -14.20 6.66 12.62
CA MET A 185 -14.26 7.07 14.03
C MET A 185 -14.58 8.56 14.17
N HIS A 186 -13.84 9.42 13.44
CA HIS A 186 -14.06 10.86 13.48
C HIS A 186 -15.48 11.23 13.02
N TRP A 187 -16.01 10.56 11.98
CA TRP A 187 -17.38 10.77 11.53
C TRP A 187 -18.42 10.37 12.57
N LEU A 188 -18.20 9.25 13.28
CA LEU A 188 -19.10 8.84 14.38
C LEU A 188 -19.11 9.86 15.54
N GLU A 189 -18.00 10.56 15.78
CA GLU A 189 -17.86 11.56 16.84
C GLU A 189 -18.46 12.91 16.48
N THR A 190 -18.17 13.38 15.28
CA THR A 190 -18.37 14.79 14.89
C THR A 190 -19.43 14.97 13.81
N GLY A 191 -19.73 13.92 13.05
CA GLY A 191 -20.52 13.99 11.84
C GLY A 191 -19.79 14.60 10.63
N SER A 192 -18.50 14.97 10.76
CA SER A 192 -17.67 15.49 9.67
C SER A 192 -16.68 14.46 9.13
N LEU A 193 -16.02 14.81 8.02
CA LEU A 193 -14.96 14.00 7.42
C LEU A 193 -13.61 14.44 7.99
N LEU A 194 -12.78 13.46 8.38
CA LEU A 194 -11.42 13.69 8.87
C LEU A 194 -10.55 14.31 7.78
N LEU A 195 -9.85 15.40 8.10
CA LEU A 195 -8.90 16.03 7.20
C LEU A 195 -7.57 15.26 7.15
N HIS A 196 -6.82 15.46 6.07
CA HIS A 196 -5.50 14.84 5.92
C HIS A 196 -4.56 15.18 7.08
N THR A 197 -4.48 16.46 7.45
CA THR A 197 -3.62 16.95 8.54
C THR A 197 -3.99 16.37 9.90
N GLU A 198 -5.27 16.12 10.13
CA GLU A 198 -5.74 15.49 11.38
C GLU A 198 -5.41 14.00 11.41
N ALA A 199 -5.47 13.32 10.27
CA ALA A 199 -5.04 11.93 10.15
C ALA A 199 -3.52 11.79 10.36
N GLU A 200 -2.74 12.71 9.78
CA GLU A 200 -1.29 12.82 9.98
C GLU A 200 -0.95 13.00 11.47
N GLU A 201 -1.60 13.94 12.15
CA GLU A 201 -1.42 14.19 13.58
C GLU A 201 -1.76 12.95 14.42
N LYS A 202 -2.90 12.30 14.14
CA LYS A 202 -3.32 11.09 14.86
C LYS A 202 -2.32 9.93 14.70
N LEU A 203 -1.74 9.78 13.52
CA LEU A 203 -0.77 8.71 13.23
C LEU A 203 0.68 9.09 13.58
N GLY A 204 0.96 10.36 13.87
CA GLY A 204 2.33 10.85 14.04
C GLY A 204 3.15 10.76 12.75
N CYS A 205 2.48 10.62 11.60
CA CYS A 205 3.10 10.47 10.29
C CYS A 205 3.01 11.78 9.51
N MET A 206 4.10 12.14 8.83
CA MET A 206 4.16 13.00 7.63
C MET A 206 4.81 14.39 7.73
N SER A 207 5.30 14.85 8.88
CA SER A 207 6.35 15.90 8.86
C SER A 207 7.74 15.33 8.55
N ASN A 208 7.97 14.04 8.82
CA ASN A 208 9.31 13.42 8.75
C ASN A 208 9.51 12.40 7.61
N LEU A 209 8.43 11.97 6.94
CA LEU A 209 8.50 10.98 5.86
C LEU A 209 8.60 11.61 4.47
N VAL A 210 8.26 12.89 4.36
CA VAL A 210 8.35 13.69 3.14
C VAL A 210 9.61 14.53 3.23
N ILE A 211 10.69 13.98 2.65
CA ILE A 211 11.89 14.64 2.11
C ILE A 211 12.47 15.78 2.98
N PRO A 212 13.66 15.62 3.60
CA PRO A 212 14.39 16.79 4.07
C PRO A 212 14.73 17.68 2.87
N THR A 213 14.17 18.89 2.84
CA THR A 213 14.65 20.00 1.99
C THR A 213 16.07 20.38 2.35
#